data_AF-A0A1C9C990-F1
#
_entry.id   AF-A0A1C9C990-F1
#
_cell.length_a   1.000
_cell.length_b   1.000
_cell.length_c   1.000
_cell.angle_alpha   90.00
_cell.angle_beta   90.00
_cell.angle_gamma   90.00
#
_symmetry.space_group_name_H-M   'P 1'
#
loop_
_entity.id
_entity.type
_entity.pdbx_description
1 polymer ?
#
loop_
_entity_poly.entity_id
_entity_poly.type
_entity_poly.pdbx_seq_one_letter_code
_entity_poly.pdbx_strand_id
1 'polypeptide(L)'
;MEFIKTLINSRIYYLNIKLIFLLLGFFASTILSTLPSQTGDWSIIAGSCLVTCNEIGSKIIYTYTKRYQSILTFDLLNCLRVGIIYGFFVDAFKLGS
;
A
#
# COMPACT_ATOMS: atom_id res chain seq x y z
N MET A 1 11.74 -10.35 34.06
CA MET A 1 10.47 -9.73 33.60
C MET A 1 10.71 -8.55 32.65
N GLU A 2 11.76 -7.75 32.81
CA GLU A 2 12.08 -6.61 31.92
C GLU A 2 12.35 -6.99 30.46
N PHE A 3 13.04 -8.10 30.20
CA PHE A 3 13.37 -8.55 28.84
C PHE A 3 12.13 -8.85 27.97
N ILE A 4 11.05 -9.34 28.58
CA ILE A 4 9.79 -9.60 27.86
C ILE A 4 9.11 -8.27 27.51
N LYS A 5 9.16 -7.28 28.41
CA LYS A 5 8.60 -5.95 28.16
C LYS A 5 9.32 -5.24 27.00
N THR A 6 10.64 -5.35 26.92
CA THR A 6 11.41 -4.72 25.84
C THR A 6 11.14 -5.38 24.47
N LEU A 7 11.00 -6.71 24.42
CA LEU A 7 10.61 -7.45 23.22
C LEU A 7 9.19 -7.11 22.74
N ILE A 8 8.24 -6.99 23.67
CA ILE A 8 6.87 -6.60 23.32
C ILE A 8 6.85 -5.17 22.80
N ASN A 9 7.57 -4.25 23.45
CA ASN A 9 7.61 -2.84 23.04
C ASN A 9 8.19 -2.65 21.63
N SER A 10 9.28 -3.34 21.29
CA SER A 10 9.88 -3.25 19.96
C SER A 10 8.96 -3.82 18.87
N ARG A 11 8.26 -4.92 19.17
CA ARG A 11 7.29 -5.52 18.24
C ARG A 11 6.07 -4.63 18.03
N ILE A 12 5.56 -3.99 19.09
CA ILE A 12 4.47 -3.02 19.01
C ILE A 12 4.90 -1.79 18.20
N TYR A 13 6.11 -1.26 18.43
CA TYR A 13 6.63 -0.12 17.67
C TYR A 13 6.70 -0.43 16.17
N TYR A 14 7.22 -1.60 15.81
CA TYR A 14 7.28 -2.05 14.43
C TYR A 14 5.89 -2.21 13.79
N LEU A 15 4.92 -2.75 14.54
CA LEU A 15 3.53 -2.84 14.09
C LEU A 15 2.89 -1.46 13.87
N ASN A 16 3.18 -0.49 14.75
CA ASN A 16 2.69 0.87 14.60
C ASN A 16 3.21 1.52 13.31
N ILE A 17 4.50 1.39 12.99
CA ILE A 17 5.04 1.94 11.74
C ILE A 17 4.35 1.30 10.53
N LYS A 18 4.14 -0.02 10.54
CA LYS A 18 3.41 -0.71 9.46
C LYS A 18 1.98 -0.20 9.29
N LEU A 19 1.26 0.00 10.40
CA LEU A 19 -0.10 0.55 10.38
C LEU A 19 -0.11 1.98 9.82
N ILE A 20 0.85 2.82 10.20
CA ILE A 20 0.99 4.18 9.67
C ILE A 20 1.18 4.14 8.14
N PHE A 21 2.08 3.29 7.63
CA PHE A 21 2.30 3.15 6.18
C PHE A 21 1.07 2.59 5.45
N LEU A 22 0.35 1.65 6.06
CA LEU A 22 -0.90 1.11 5.52
C LEU A 22 -1.98 2.19 5.42
N LEU A 23 -2.20 2.95 6.49
CA LEU A 23 -3.17 4.05 6.53
C LEU A 23 -2.78 5.16 5.55
N LEU A 24 -1.49 5.49 5.47
CA LEU A 24 -0.96 6.45 4.50
C LEU A 24 -1.28 6.02 3.06
N GLY A 25 -1.07 4.75 2.73
CA GLY A 25 -1.45 4.19 1.43
C GLY A 25 -2.95 4.26 1.15
N PHE A 26 -3.78 3.97 2.16
CA PHE A 26 -5.23 4.08 2.05
C PHE A 26 -5.69 5.51 1.73
N PHE A 27 -5.18 6.51 2.45
CA PHE A 27 -5.49 7.92 2.15
C PHE A 27 -4.97 8.35 0.77
N ALA A 28 -3.77 7.91 0.38
CA ALA A 28 -3.23 8.20 -0.95
C ALA A 28 -4.13 7.66 -2.07
N SER A 29 -4.75 6.48 -1.89
CA SER A 29 -5.70 5.93 -2.86
C SER A 29 -6.92 6.83 -3.06
N THR A 30 -7.47 7.43 -2.00
CA THR A 30 -8.62 8.35 -2.13
C THR A 30 -8.29 9.63 -2.90
N ILE A 31 -7.05 10.12 -2.79
CA ILE A 31 -6.56 11.25 -3.60
C ILE A 31 -6.40 10.80 -5.05
N LEU A 32 -5.83 9.61 -5.27
CA LEU A 32 -5.63 9.06 -6.61
C LEU A 32 -6.94 8.67 -7.31
N SER A 33 -8.01 8.32 -6.58
CA SER A 33 -9.31 7.98 -7.17
C SER A 33 -10.10 9.22 -7.59
N THR A 34 -9.89 10.35 -6.91
CA THR A 34 -10.58 11.62 -7.17
C THR A 34 -9.96 12.44 -8.31
N LEU A 35 -8.63 12.36 -8.51
CA LEU A 35 -7.93 13.12 -9.56
C LEU A 35 -8.40 12.78 -11.00
N PRO A 36 -8.48 11.50 -11.43
CA PRO A 36 -8.95 11.14 -12.76
C PRO A 36 -10.48 11.21 -12.90
N SER A 37 -11.21 11.05 -11.78
CA SER A 37 -12.68 11.09 -11.78
C SER A 37 -13.24 12.49 -11.98
N GLN A 38 -12.45 13.56 -11.75
CA GLN A 38 -12.90 14.93 -12.02
C GLN A 38 -13.15 15.21 -13.50
N THR A 39 -12.45 14.55 -14.42
CA THR A 39 -12.56 14.79 -15.87
C THR A 39 -13.47 13.80 -16.60
N GLY A 40 -14.12 12.87 -15.88
CA GLY A 40 -15.21 11.99 -16.37
C GLY A 40 -14.81 10.90 -17.36
N ASP A 41 -14.03 11.24 -18.40
CA ASP A 41 -13.83 10.40 -19.58
C ASP A 41 -12.57 9.52 -19.52
N TRP A 42 -11.69 9.74 -18.54
CA TRP A 42 -10.36 9.11 -18.47
C TRP A 42 -10.29 7.89 -17.55
N SER A 43 -11.44 7.40 -17.07
CA SER A 43 -11.52 6.33 -16.06
C SER A 43 -10.87 5.01 -16.52
N ILE A 44 -11.06 4.61 -17.78
CA ILE A 44 -10.50 3.37 -18.34
C ILE A 44 -8.97 3.46 -18.45
N ILE A 45 -8.44 4.62 -18.87
CA ILE A 45 -7.01 4.88 -19.00
C ILE A 45 -6.36 4.93 -17.61
N ALA A 46 -7.04 5.53 -16.62
CA ALA A 46 -6.58 5.53 -15.24
C ALA A 46 -6.52 4.11 -14.65
N GLY A 47 -7.53 3.28 -14.91
CA GLY A 47 -7.56 1.88 -14.48
C GLY A 47 -6.41 1.05 -15.08
N SER A 48 -6.17 1.17 -16.39
CA SER A 48 -5.06 0.46 -17.04
C SER A 48 -3.69 0.92 -16.55
N CYS A 49 -3.52 2.22 -16.28
CA CYS A 49 -2.32 2.79 -15.67
C CYS A 49 -2.10 2.22 -14.25
N LEU A 50 -3.15 2.17 -13.42
CA LEU A 50 -3.09 1.59 -12.07
C LEU A 50 -2.67 0.12 -12.08
N VAL A 51 -3.26 -0.69 -12.96
CA VAL A 51 -2.90 -2.12 -13.12
C VAL A 51 -1.44 -2.26 -13.56
N THR A 52 -1.00 -1.45 -14.52
CA THR A 52 0.39 -1.46 -15.01
C THR A 52 1.38 -1.09 -13.91
N CYS A 53 1.11 -0.03 -13.15
CA CYS A 53 1.92 0.38 -12.00
C CYS A 53 1.97 -0.72 -10.92
N ASN A 54 0.84 -1.38 -10.66
CA ASN A 54 0.77 -2.49 -9.71
C ASN A 54 1.63 -3.69 -10.15
N GLU A 55 1.59 -4.04 -11.43
CA GLU A 55 2.37 -5.14 -11.99
C GLU A 55 3.88 -4.84 -11.98
N ILE A 56 4.26 -3.60 -12.34
CA ILE A 56 5.64 -3.13 -12.24
C ILE A 56 6.12 -3.18 -10.78
N GLY A 57 5.30 -2.70 -9.84
CA GLY A 57 5.57 -2.79 -8.40
C GLY A 57 5.79 -4.24 -7.95
N SER A 58 4.92 -5.16 -8.37
CA SER A 58 5.08 -6.61 -8.11
C SER A 58 6.40 -7.14 -8.62
N LYS A 59 6.74 -6.86 -9.88
CA LYS A 59 7.98 -7.33 -10.50
C LYS A 59 9.21 -6.82 -9.76
N ILE A 60 9.21 -5.54 -9.35
CA ILE A 60 10.28 -4.94 -8.56
C ILE A 60 10.38 -5.68 -7.22
N ILE A 61 9.30 -5.73 -6.43
CA ILE A 61 9.33 -6.36 -5.10
C ILE A 61 9.84 -7.81 -5.19
N TYR A 62 9.31 -8.61 -6.10
CA TYR A 62 9.72 -10.01 -6.24
C TYR A 62 11.19 -10.18 -6.62
N THR A 63 11.68 -9.33 -7.53
CA THR A 63 13.08 -9.35 -7.99
C THR A 63 14.03 -8.94 -6.88
N TYR A 64 13.66 -7.93 -6.10
CA TYR A 64 14.47 -7.42 -5.00
C TYR A 64 14.41 -8.32 -3.76
N THR A 65 13.26 -8.91 -3.42
CA THR A 65 13.14 -9.88 -2.32
C THR A 65 13.99 -11.14 -2.56
N LYS A 66 14.13 -11.57 -3.81
CA LYS A 66 15.00 -12.70 -4.16
C LYS A 66 16.50 -12.37 -4.03
N ARG A 67 16.87 -11.09 -4.17
CA ARG A 67 18.27 -10.63 -4.19
C ARG A 67 18.74 -10.05 -2.85
N TYR A 68 17.85 -9.45 -2.08
CA TYR A 68 18.13 -8.80 -0.81
C TYR A 68 17.19 -9.36 0.25
N GLN A 69 17.78 -10.04 1.24
CA GLN A 69 17.07 -10.62 2.37
C GLN A 69 16.36 -9.49 3.14
N SER A 70 15.04 -9.40 2.98
CA SER A 70 14.07 -8.61 3.76
C SER A 70 14.59 -7.30 4.38
N ILE A 71 14.91 -6.30 3.56
CA ILE A 71 15.20 -4.95 4.07
C ILE A 71 13.88 -4.34 4.58
N LEU A 72 13.93 -3.81 5.80
CA LEU A 72 12.79 -3.25 6.55
C LEU A 72 12.01 -2.20 5.74
N THR A 73 12.69 -1.44 4.87
CA THR A 73 12.07 -0.45 3.97
C THR A 73 11.17 -1.08 2.90
N PHE A 74 11.53 -2.24 2.33
CA PHE A 74 10.68 -2.93 1.35
C PHE A 74 9.38 -3.41 1.98
N ASP A 75 9.43 -3.85 3.23
CA ASP A 75 8.25 -4.29 3.95
C ASP A 75 7.30 -3.12 4.26
N LEU A 76 7.84 -1.94 4.57
CA LEU A 76 7.04 -0.70 4.71
C LEU A 76 6.42 -0.25 3.38
N LEU A 77 7.18 -0.32 2.28
CA LEU A 77 6.66 -0.03 0.93
C LEU A 77 5.56 -1.02 0.53
N ASN A 78 5.70 -2.29 0.89
CA ASN A 78 4.66 -3.30 0.70
C ASN A 78 3.39 -2.96 1.50
N CYS A 79 3.52 -2.55 2.76
CA CYS A 79 2.37 -2.12 3.57
C CYS A 79 1.64 -0.93 2.94
N LEU A 80 2.39 0.04 2.40
CA LEU A 80 1.80 1.19 1.69
C LEU A 80 1.08 0.77 0.41
N ARG A 81 1.70 -0.11 -0.38
CA ARG A 81 1.07 -0.66 -1.60
C ARG A 81 -0.22 -1.39 -1.28
N VAL A 82 -0.24 -2.24 -0.25
CA VAL A 82 -1.44 -2.94 0.22
C VAL A 82 -2.52 -1.93 0.63
N GLY A 83 -2.14 -0.86 1.34
CA GLY A 83 -3.04 0.24 1.69
C GLY A 83 -3.68 0.90 0.46
N ILE A 84 -2.90 1.16 -0.59
CA ILE A 84 -3.40 1.76 -1.83
C ILE A 84 -4.42 0.84 -2.53
N ILE A 85 -4.09 -0.45 -2.69
CA ILE A 85 -4.98 -1.42 -3.33
C ILE A 85 -6.27 -1.58 -2.53
N TYR A 86 -6.16 -1.64 -1.20
CA TYR A 86 -7.32 -1.72 -0.32
C TYR A 86 -8.21 -0.48 -0.41
N GLY A 87 -7.62 0.72 -0.48
CA GLY A 87 -8.36 1.96 -0.70
C GLY A 87 -9.17 1.95 -1.99
N PHE A 88 -8.56 1.54 -3.11
CA PHE A 88 -9.25 1.47 -4.40
C PHE A 88 -10.36 0.42 -4.37
N PHE A 89 -10.14 -0.71 -3.72
CA PHE A 89 -11.17 -1.74 -3.56
C PHE A 89 -12.37 -1.23 -2.76
N VAL A 90 -12.11 -0.52 -1.66
CA VAL A 90 -13.17 0.08 -0.83
C VAL A 90 -13.94 1.15 -1.60
N ASP A 91 -13.25 2.03 -2.34
CA ASP A 91 -13.90 3.07 -3.14
C ASP A 91 -14.71 2.47 -4.31
N ALA A 92 -14.19 1.43 -4.98
CA ALA A 92 -14.94 0.70 -6.00
C ALA A 92 -16.19 0.02 -5.42
N PHE A 93 -16.11 -0.52 -4.20
CA PHE A 93 -17.28 -1.09 -3.51
C PHE A 93 -18.31 -0.01 -3.13
N LYS A 94 -17.86 1.17 -2.70
CA LYS A 94 -18.75 2.32 -2.44
C LYS A 94 -19.47 2.79 -3.70
N LEU A 95 -18.78 2.78 -4.83
CA LEU A 95 -19.29 3.19 -6.15
C LEU A 95 -20.03 2.06 -6.88
N GLY A 96 -20.18 0.89 -6.26
CA GLY A 96 -20.90 -0.28 -6.79
C GLY A 96 -22.42 -0.12 -6.86
N SER A 97 -22.87 1.05 -7.34
CA SER A 97 -24.10 1.20 -8.14
C SER A 97 -23.79 0.89 -9.59
#